data_AF-A0A5C5YV80-F1
#
_entry.id   AF-A0A5C5YV80-F1
#
_cell.length_a   1.000
_cell.length_b   1.000
_cell.length_c   1.000
_cell.angle_alpha   90.00
_cell.angle_beta   90.00
_cell.angle_gamma   90.00
#
_symmetry.space_group_name_H-M   'P 1'
#
loop_
_entity.id
_entity.type
_entity.pdbx_description
1 polymer ?
#
loop_
_entity_poly.entity_id
_entity_poly.type
_entity_poly.pdbx_seq_one_letter_code
_entity_poly.pdbx_strand_id
1 'polypeptide(L)'
;MNRIALIVFGVGLCFHSTVVVANQAHAPRIVNLINFIRGVEPREPRDLVESVREQIRLGKECGLPSTFLVQYDAMLIPEIVALLKNELGPDDEIGAWLEVVQPQVEAAGLQWHGRFPWDWHTDVGFTVGYTPQQRRLLMDEYMRKFEHLFEKRPISVGCWIIDAPTLNYVADKYGVTAACICKDQNGTDGYTLWGGYWSGA
;
A
#
# COMPACT_ATOMS: atom_id res chain seq x y z
N MET A 1 42.84 6.03 -20.15
CA MET A 1 43.67 6.15 -21.36
C MET A 1 43.76 4.77 -21.99
N ASN A 2 43.12 4.55 -23.13
CA ASN A 2 43.52 3.55 -24.12
C ASN A 2 42.81 3.92 -25.42
N ARG A 3 43.59 4.47 -26.36
CA ARG A 3 43.16 4.82 -27.71
C ARG A 3 43.68 3.73 -28.64
N ILE A 4 42.79 3.07 -29.37
CA ILE A 4 43.17 2.32 -30.58
C ILE A 4 42.54 3.08 -31.74
N ALA A 5 43.38 3.70 -32.55
CA ALA A 5 43.00 4.35 -33.79
C ALA A 5 43.35 3.42 -34.94
N LEU A 6 42.36 3.07 -35.76
CA LEU A 6 42.57 2.42 -37.05
C LEU A 6 42.40 3.49 -38.13
N ILE A 7 43.49 3.84 -38.82
CA ILE A 7 43.47 4.77 -39.96
C ILE A 7 43.55 3.93 -41.23
N VAL A 8 42.51 4.01 -42.06
CA VAL A 8 42.51 3.46 -43.43
C VAL A 8 42.40 4.64 -44.38
N PHE A 9 43.44 4.85 -45.21
CA PHE A 9 43.44 5.83 -46.28
C PHE A 9 42.80 5.21 -47.53
N GLY A 10 41.60 5.65 -47.88
CA GLY A 10 40.92 5.32 -49.13
C GLY A 10 40.05 6.49 -49.56
N VAL A 11 40.31 7.01 -50.76
CA VAL A 11 39.50 8.08 -51.37
C VAL A 11 38.14 7.49 -51.73
N GLY A 12 37.17 7.77 -50.87
CA GLY A 12 35.77 7.41 -51.00
C GLY A 12 35.11 7.79 -49.69
N LEU A 13 34.04 8.60 -49.72
CA LEU A 13 33.35 9.08 -48.52
C LEU A 13 32.86 7.90 -47.66
N CYS A 14 33.68 7.47 -46.71
CA CYS A 14 33.33 6.49 -45.70
C CYS A 14 32.68 7.22 -44.52
N PHE A 15 31.35 7.25 -44.52
CA PHE A 15 30.57 7.53 -43.32
C PHE A 15 30.93 6.50 -42.25
N HIS A 16 31.71 6.89 -41.24
CA HIS A 16 31.90 6.09 -40.03
C HIS A 16 30.66 6.27 -39.16
N SER A 17 29.66 5.43 -39.38
CA SER A 17 28.58 5.25 -38.42
C SER A 17 29.13 4.49 -37.22
N THR A 18 29.50 5.20 -36.16
CA THR A 18 29.75 4.60 -34.86
C THR A 18 28.43 4.01 -34.37
N VAL A 19 28.29 2.68 -34.47
CA VAL A 19 27.20 1.98 -33.79
C VAL A 19 27.51 2.04 -32.30
N VAL A 20 26.93 3.02 -31.62
CA VAL A 20 26.86 3.03 -30.16
C VAL A 20 25.93 1.88 -29.78
N VAL A 21 26.50 0.74 -29.41
CA VAL A 21 25.73 -0.32 -28.76
C VAL A 21 25.26 0.26 -27.43
N ALA A 22 24.01 0.68 -27.39
CA ALA A 22 23.38 1.13 -26.16
C ALA A 22 23.50 -0.02 -25.15
N ASN A 23 24.21 0.24 -24.06
CA ASN A 23 24.25 -0.67 -22.92
C ASN A 23 22.80 -0.80 -22.44
N GLN A 24 22.15 -1.94 -22.68
CA GLN A 24 20.78 -2.14 -22.22
C GLN A 24 20.82 -2.12 -20.70
N ALA A 25 20.44 -0.99 -20.12
CA ALA A 25 20.29 -0.86 -18.67
C ALA A 25 19.28 -1.92 -18.24
N HIS A 26 19.74 -2.87 -17.42
CA HIS A 26 18.88 -3.89 -16.86
C HIS A 26 17.72 -3.19 -16.15
N ALA A 27 16.48 -3.61 -16.42
CA ALA A 27 15.32 -3.07 -15.72
C ALA A 27 15.54 -3.18 -14.19
N PRO A 28 15.13 -2.16 -13.40
CA PRO A 28 15.33 -2.16 -11.96
C PRO A 28 14.61 -3.36 -11.34
N ARG A 29 15.27 -4.01 -10.38
CA ARG A 29 14.64 -5.03 -9.52
C ARG A 29 14.07 -4.30 -8.32
N ILE A 30 12.75 -4.31 -8.18
CA ILE A 30 12.02 -3.56 -7.15
C ILE A 30 11.41 -4.56 -6.18
N VAL A 31 11.60 -4.30 -4.88
CA VAL A 31 10.92 -5.02 -3.79
C VAL A 31 10.25 -3.96 -2.93
N ASN A 32 8.94 -4.10 -2.73
CA ASN A 32 8.18 -3.25 -1.82
C ASN A 32 7.92 -4.02 -0.53
N LEU A 33 8.37 -3.50 0.60
CA LEU A 33 8.12 -4.09 1.91
C LEU A 33 6.93 -3.36 2.54
N ILE A 34 5.82 -4.10 2.69
CA ILE A 34 4.55 -3.55 3.14
C ILE A 34 4.15 -4.22 4.45
N ASN A 35 3.98 -3.41 5.49
CA ASN A 35 3.46 -3.82 6.79
C ASN A 35 2.03 -3.27 6.93
N PHE A 36 1.02 -4.13 6.91
CA PHE A 36 -0.35 -3.71 7.25
C PHE A 36 -0.55 -3.78 8.77
N ILE A 37 -1.14 -2.73 9.33
CA ILE A 37 -1.32 -2.58 10.78
C ILE A 37 -2.81 -2.60 11.09
N ARG A 38 -3.22 -3.46 12.02
CA ARG A 38 -4.58 -3.53 12.57
C ARG A 38 -4.60 -3.12 14.04
N GLY A 39 -5.74 -2.62 14.51
CA GLY A 39 -5.94 -2.25 15.90
C GLY A 39 -6.57 -3.36 16.76
N VAL A 40 -7.18 -4.36 16.13
CA VAL A 40 -7.86 -5.46 16.84
C VAL A 40 -7.60 -6.83 16.20
N GLU A 41 -7.48 -7.85 17.03
CA GLU A 41 -7.38 -9.27 16.61
C GLU A 41 -8.33 -10.11 17.49
N PRO A 42 -9.53 -10.45 17.01
CA PRO A 42 -10.55 -11.13 17.82
C PRO A 42 -10.34 -12.65 17.88
N ARG A 43 -9.44 -13.23 17.08
CA ARG A 43 -9.21 -14.69 17.06
C ARG A 43 -8.38 -15.15 18.25
N GLU A 44 -7.40 -14.36 18.65
CA GLU A 44 -6.50 -14.67 19.75
C GLU A 44 -5.82 -13.40 20.31
N PRO A 45 -5.52 -13.36 21.62
CA PRO A 45 -4.78 -12.24 22.20
C PRO A 45 -3.43 -12.03 21.52
N ARG A 46 -3.16 -10.80 21.12
CA ARG A 46 -1.91 -10.37 20.47
C ARG A 46 -1.53 -8.98 20.96
N ASP A 47 -0.23 -8.77 21.13
CA ASP A 47 0.33 -7.42 21.29
C ASP A 47 0.60 -6.82 19.90
N LEU A 48 -0.38 -6.08 19.40
CA LEU A 48 -0.32 -5.45 18.08
C LEU A 48 0.62 -4.24 18.06
N VAL A 49 0.83 -3.58 19.22
CA VAL A 49 1.75 -2.44 19.33
C VAL A 49 3.20 -2.94 19.25
N GLU A 50 3.52 -4.01 19.99
CA GLU A 50 4.83 -4.64 19.94
C GLU A 50 5.18 -5.13 18.52
N SER A 51 4.20 -5.66 17.79
CA SER A 51 4.41 -6.09 16.41
C SER A 51 4.86 -4.92 15.51
N VAL A 52 4.24 -3.75 15.63
CA VAL A 52 4.64 -2.54 14.88
C VAL A 52 6.02 -2.06 15.31
N ARG A 53 6.29 -2.04 16.62
CA ARG A 53 7.59 -1.64 17.18
C ARG A 53 8.73 -2.50 16.62
N GLU A 54 8.55 -3.81 16.61
CA GLU A 54 9.55 -4.74 16.10
C GLU A 54 9.72 -4.67 14.58
N GLN A 55 8.64 -4.45 13.82
CA GLN A 55 8.74 -4.21 12.37
C GLN A 55 9.57 -2.96 12.07
N ILE A 56 9.36 -1.87 12.80
CA ILE A 56 10.15 -0.63 12.67
C ILE A 56 11.61 -0.89 13.06
N ARG A 57 11.86 -1.58 14.18
CA ARG A 57 13.22 -1.90 14.65
C ARG A 57 14.00 -2.71 13.60
N LEU A 58 13.39 -3.78 13.09
CA LEU A 58 14.01 -4.64 12.08
C LEU A 58 14.23 -3.91 10.75
N GLY A 59 13.28 -3.08 10.30
CA GLY A 59 13.43 -2.25 9.10
C GLY A 59 14.65 -1.34 9.19
N LYS A 60 14.83 -0.66 10.33
CA LYS A 60 16.02 0.17 10.62
C LYS A 60 17.31 -0.63 10.64
N GLU A 61 17.34 -1.74 11.38
CA GLU A 61 18.54 -2.59 11.54
C GLU A 61 19.01 -3.17 10.20
N CYS A 62 18.08 -3.54 9.33
CA CYS A 62 18.39 -4.08 8.02
C CYS A 62 18.56 -3.02 6.93
N GLY A 63 18.30 -1.74 7.21
CA GLY A 63 18.33 -0.67 6.21
C GLY A 63 17.31 -0.87 5.09
N LEU A 64 16.11 -1.32 5.45
CA LEU A 64 15.04 -1.69 4.52
C LEU A 64 13.88 -0.66 4.56
N PRO A 65 13.76 0.21 3.54
CA PRO A 65 12.63 1.12 3.42
C PRO A 65 11.31 0.35 3.44
N SER A 66 10.38 0.79 4.27
CA SER A 66 9.13 0.08 4.53
C SER A 66 7.91 1.00 4.43
N THR A 67 6.84 0.48 3.83
CA THR A 67 5.52 1.14 3.81
C THR A 67 4.64 0.53 4.89
N PHE A 68 4.09 1.36 5.77
CA PHE A 68 3.16 0.96 6.82
C PHE A 68 1.73 1.38 6.44
N LEU A 69 0.88 0.41 6.10
CA LEU A 69 -0.52 0.65 5.75
C LEU A 69 -1.39 0.53 7.01
N VAL A 70 -1.98 1.64 7.44
CA VAL A 70 -2.63 1.72 8.75
C VAL A 70 -4.14 1.46 8.63
N GLN A 71 -4.70 0.51 9.36
CA GLN A 71 -6.16 0.32 9.41
C GLN A 71 -6.81 1.40 10.30
N TYR A 72 -8.10 1.66 10.11
CA TYR A 72 -8.79 2.74 10.82
C TYR A 72 -8.75 2.59 12.35
N ASP A 73 -8.91 1.38 12.87
CA ASP A 73 -8.85 1.09 14.31
C ASP A 73 -7.44 1.27 14.88
N ALA A 74 -6.38 0.94 14.12
CA ALA A 74 -5.00 1.18 14.50
C ALA A 74 -4.70 2.68 14.68
N MET A 75 -5.34 3.55 13.89
CA MET A 75 -5.27 5.01 14.06
C MET A 75 -5.87 5.51 15.39
N LEU A 76 -6.67 4.68 16.07
CA LEU A 76 -7.25 5.02 17.37
C LEU A 76 -6.35 4.62 18.55
N ILE A 77 -5.25 3.91 18.30
CA ILE A 77 -4.30 3.49 19.32
C ILE A 77 -3.17 4.52 19.40
N PRO A 78 -3.09 5.35 20.47
CA PRO A 78 -2.13 6.46 20.54
C PRO A 78 -0.67 5.99 20.43
N GLU A 79 -0.36 4.81 20.94
CA GLU A 79 0.98 4.23 20.88
C GLU A 79 1.41 3.87 19.45
N ILE A 80 0.51 3.30 18.64
CA ILE A 80 0.78 3.03 17.22
C ILE A 80 1.01 4.34 16.47
N VAL A 81 0.14 5.34 16.69
CA VAL A 81 0.29 6.66 16.07
C VAL A 81 1.63 7.30 16.46
N ALA A 82 2.03 7.20 17.73
CA ALA A 82 3.30 7.72 18.22
C ALA A 82 4.50 7.03 17.57
N LEU A 83 4.48 5.68 17.47
CA LEU A 83 5.52 4.92 16.76
C LEU A 83 5.65 5.40 15.31
N LEU A 84 4.53 5.48 14.58
CA LEU A 84 4.55 5.88 13.17
C LEU A 84 5.00 7.34 12.95
N LYS A 85 4.68 8.27 13.87
CA LYS A 85 5.09 9.67 13.74
C LYS A 85 6.55 9.92 14.13
N ASN A 86 7.05 9.18 15.11
CA ASN A 86 8.32 9.53 15.76
C ASN A 86 9.47 8.59 15.42
N GLU A 87 9.16 7.35 15.04
CA GLU A 87 10.17 6.32 14.84
C GLU A 87 10.47 6.02 13.38
N LEU A 88 9.67 6.44 12.41
CA LEU A 88 9.94 6.13 11.01
C LEU A 88 11.11 6.93 10.43
N GLY A 89 11.88 6.31 9.55
CA GLY A 89 12.97 6.92 8.81
C GLY A 89 12.49 7.77 7.62
N PRO A 90 13.39 8.53 6.96
CA PRO A 90 13.05 9.38 5.83
C PRO A 90 12.59 8.60 4.58
N ASP A 91 12.97 7.33 4.47
CA ASP A 91 12.64 6.45 3.35
C ASP A 91 11.40 5.58 3.63
N ASP A 92 10.84 5.65 4.84
CA ASP A 92 9.63 4.92 5.22
C ASP A 92 8.37 5.70 4.84
N GLU A 93 7.30 4.97 4.55
CA GLU A 93 6.01 5.54 4.17
C GLU A 93 4.91 5.17 5.19
N ILE A 94 4.01 6.11 5.46
CA ILE A 94 2.72 5.83 6.11
C ILE A 94 1.66 5.90 5.02
N GLY A 95 1.03 4.77 4.71
CA GLY A 95 -0.07 4.64 3.77
C GLY A 95 -1.33 4.12 4.45
N ALA A 96 -2.34 3.80 3.64
CA ALA A 96 -3.67 3.47 4.15
C ALA A 96 -4.07 2.01 3.92
N TRP A 97 -4.54 1.33 4.97
CA TRP A 97 -5.18 0.01 4.85
C TRP A 97 -6.72 0.17 4.88
N LEU A 98 -7.37 -0.11 3.76
CA LEU A 98 -8.79 0.21 3.51
C LEU A 98 -9.77 -0.91 3.92
N GLU A 99 -9.29 -1.95 4.60
CA GLU A 99 -10.18 -2.95 5.17
C GLU A 99 -11.02 -2.33 6.29
N VAL A 100 -12.34 -2.47 6.16
CA VAL A 100 -13.34 -1.75 6.94
C VAL A 100 -13.53 -2.41 8.31
N VAL A 101 -13.60 -1.58 9.35
CA VAL A 101 -13.75 -2.00 10.74
C VAL A 101 -14.87 -1.23 11.42
N GLN A 102 -15.47 -1.83 12.46
CA GLN A 102 -16.55 -1.25 13.24
C GLN A 102 -16.36 0.24 13.60
N PRO A 103 -15.23 0.67 14.21
CA PRO A 103 -15.07 2.07 14.57
C PRO A 103 -15.06 3.03 13.37
N GLN A 104 -14.69 2.57 12.17
CA GLN A 104 -14.78 3.37 10.95
C GLN A 104 -16.23 3.53 10.51
N VAL A 105 -16.99 2.43 10.50
CA VAL A 105 -18.39 2.39 10.09
C VAL A 105 -19.23 3.29 10.98
N GLU A 106 -19.05 3.19 12.29
CA GLU A 106 -19.76 4.00 13.27
C GLU A 106 -19.38 5.49 13.17
N ALA A 107 -18.08 5.78 12.98
CA ALA A 107 -17.63 7.16 12.78
C ALA A 107 -18.16 7.79 11.47
N ALA A 108 -18.41 6.97 10.44
CA ALA A 108 -19.07 7.39 9.21
C ALA A 108 -20.60 7.52 9.33
N GLY A 109 -21.17 7.30 10.52
CA GLY A 109 -22.62 7.39 10.77
C GLY A 109 -23.40 6.20 10.22
N LEU A 110 -22.75 5.06 10.01
CA LEU A 110 -23.34 3.82 9.49
C LEU A 110 -23.46 2.78 10.61
N GLN A 111 -24.31 1.78 10.39
CA GLN A 111 -24.45 0.65 11.31
C GLN A 111 -23.45 -0.45 10.95
N TRP A 112 -22.70 -0.93 11.96
CA TRP A 112 -21.85 -2.12 11.83
C TRP A 112 -22.68 -3.40 11.87
N HIS A 113 -22.35 -4.37 11.02
CA HIS A 113 -23.06 -5.66 10.91
C HIS A 113 -22.14 -6.87 11.13
N GLY A 114 -20.88 -6.65 11.49
CA GLY A 114 -19.93 -7.71 11.74
C GLY A 114 -20.12 -8.38 13.10
N ARG A 115 -19.57 -9.59 13.21
CA ARG A 115 -19.58 -10.38 14.45
C ARG A 115 -18.58 -9.84 15.48
N PHE A 116 -17.53 -9.18 15.00
CA PHE A 116 -16.43 -8.64 15.79
C PHE A 116 -16.10 -7.22 15.31
N PRO A 117 -15.31 -6.43 16.07
CA PRO A 117 -14.93 -5.08 15.64
C PRO A 117 -14.10 -5.03 14.34
N TRP A 118 -13.39 -6.10 14.02
CA TRP A 118 -12.87 -6.41 12.68
C TRP A 118 -13.42 -7.78 12.27
N ASP A 119 -14.12 -7.83 11.14
CA ASP A 119 -14.71 -9.06 10.61
C ASP A 119 -14.25 -9.25 9.16
N TRP A 120 -13.58 -10.37 8.90
CA TRP A 120 -12.96 -10.70 7.61
C TRP A 120 -13.94 -11.17 6.54
N HIS A 121 -15.24 -11.24 6.83
CA HIS A 121 -16.24 -11.56 5.81
C HIS A 121 -16.34 -10.46 4.74
N THR A 122 -16.49 -10.89 3.48
CA THR A 122 -16.41 -10.01 2.30
C THR A 122 -17.49 -8.93 2.26
N ASP A 123 -18.66 -9.23 2.79
CA ASP A 123 -19.81 -8.32 2.88
C ASP A 123 -19.74 -7.36 4.09
N VAL A 124 -18.71 -7.48 4.93
CA VAL A 124 -18.56 -6.69 6.16
C VAL A 124 -17.25 -5.91 6.18
N GLY A 125 -16.12 -6.61 6.04
CA GLY A 125 -14.78 -6.05 6.15
C GLY A 125 -14.29 -5.30 4.90
N PHE A 126 -15.10 -5.25 3.84
CA PHE A 126 -14.68 -4.66 2.56
C PHE A 126 -15.75 -3.75 1.99
N THR A 127 -15.31 -2.75 1.24
CA THR A 127 -16.19 -1.73 0.63
C THR A 127 -17.22 -2.33 -0.32
N VAL A 128 -16.95 -3.48 -0.92
CA VAL A 128 -17.90 -4.24 -1.77
C VAL A 128 -19.21 -4.57 -1.05
N GLY A 129 -19.18 -4.81 0.27
CA GLY A 129 -20.37 -5.05 1.10
C GLY A 129 -21.27 -3.82 1.30
N TYR A 130 -20.81 -2.64 0.94
CA TYR A 130 -21.52 -1.37 1.15
C TYR A 130 -22.07 -0.80 -0.15
N THR A 131 -23.14 -0.01 -0.07
CA THR A 131 -23.65 0.74 -1.23
C THR A 131 -22.63 1.78 -1.70
N PRO A 132 -22.66 2.22 -2.98
CA PRO A 132 -21.72 3.23 -3.48
C PRO A 132 -21.68 4.52 -2.66
N GLN A 133 -22.80 4.95 -2.06
CA GLN A 133 -22.83 6.12 -1.20
C GLN A 133 -22.15 5.85 0.15
N GLN A 134 -22.39 4.69 0.75
CA GLN A 134 -21.73 4.30 2.00
C GLN A 134 -20.22 4.15 1.83
N ARG A 135 -19.75 3.60 0.70
CA ARG A 135 -18.31 3.54 0.36
C ARG A 135 -17.65 4.91 0.42
N ARG A 136 -18.30 5.93 -0.15
CA ARG A 136 -17.80 7.32 -0.10
C ARG A 136 -17.72 7.86 1.32
N LEU A 137 -18.75 7.63 2.14
CA LEU A 137 -18.76 8.05 3.55
C LEU A 137 -17.62 7.38 4.35
N LEU A 138 -17.42 6.07 4.14
CA LEU A 138 -16.34 5.31 4.79
C LEU A 138 -14.96 5.84 4.40
N MET A 139 -14.73 6.13 3.11
CA MET A 139 -13.45 6.67 2.64
C MET A 139 -13.25 8.12 3.07
N ASP A 140 -14.30 8.94 3.08
CA ASP A 140 -14.24 10.31 3.53
C ASP A 140 -13.84 10.40 5.01
N GLU A 141 -14.46 9.58 5.87
CA GLU A 141 -14.12 9.53 7.28
C GLU A 141 -12.70 8.98 7.50
N TYR A 142 -12.32 7.93 6.76
CA TYR A 142 -10.97 7.39 6.83
C TYR A 142 -9.93 8.46 6.51
N MET A 143 -10.06 9.14 5.37
CA MET A 143 -9.10 10.14 4.92
C MET A 143 -9.08 11.35 5.87
N ARG A 144 -10.24 11.78 6.37
CA ARG A 144 -10.34 12.85 7.38
C ARG A 144 -9.56 12.49 8.64
N LYS A 145 -9.71 11.26 9.16
CA LYS A 145 -8.98 10.78 10.33
C LYS A 145 -7.48 10.71 10.07
N PHE A 146 -7.09 10.16 8.93
CA PHE A 146 -5.69 10.01 8.52
C PHE A 146 -5.00 11.38 8.42
N GLU A 147 -5.58 12.32 7.67
CA GLU A 147 -5.05 13.69 7.50
C GLU A 147 -4.91 14.41 8.84
N HIS A 148 -5.89 14.25 9.74
CA HIS A 148 -5.85 14.85 11.06
C HIS A 148 -4.67 14.33 11.92
N LEU A 149 -4.36 13.04 11.84
CA LEU A 149 -3.33 12.43 12.70
C LEU A 149 -1.91 12.62 12.15
N PHE A 150 -1.76 12.47 10.84
CA PHE A 150 -0.46 12.44 10.17
C PHE A 150 -0.12 13.73 9.44
N GLU A 151 -1.04 14.71 9.38
CA GLU A 151 -0.86 16.01 8.73
C GLU A 151 -0.49 15.89 7.24
N LYS A 152 -0.83 14.74 6.64
CA LYS A 152 -0.60 14.40 5.24
C LYS A 152 -1.67 13.42 4.76
N ARG A 153 -1.85 13.34 3.44
CA ARG A 153 -2.67 12.31 2.79
C ARG A 153 -1.85 11.06 2.48
N PRO A 154 -2.46 9.86 2.48
CA PRO A 154 -1.77 8.67 2.01
C PRO A 154 -1.59 8.74 0.49
N ILE A 155 -0.39 8.41 0.02
CA ILE A 155 -0.10 8.31 -1.43
C ILE A 155 -0.41 6.89 -1.92
N SER A 156 -0.10 5.89 -1.08
CA SER A 156 -0.46 4.49 -1.29
C SER A 156 -1.63 4.03 -0.42
N VAL A 157 -2.47 3.17 -1.00
CA VAL A 157 -3.52 2.43 -0.29
C VAL A 157 -3.32 0.92 -0.48
N GLY A 158 -3.90 0.13 0.41
CA GLY A 158 -3.99 -1.31 0.24
C GLY A 158 -5.21 -1.90 0.88
N CYS A 159 -5.64 -3.04 0.37
CA CYS A 159 -6.64 -3.91 0.97
C CYS A 159 -6.56 -5.25 0.25
N TRP A 160 -7.06 -6.34 0.83
CA TRP A 160 -7.14 -7.60 0.08
C TRP A 160 -8.00 -7.45 -1.17
N ILE A 161 -9.11 -6.73 -1.07
CA ILE A 161 -10.07 -6.47 -2.14
C ILE A 161 -10.41 -4.98 -2.15
N ILE A 162 -10.18 -4.31 -3.28
CA ILE A 162 -10.63 -2.93 -3.51
C ILE A 162 -11.50 -2.93 -4.76
N ASP A 163 -12.76 -2.53 -4.64
CA ASP A 163 -13.63 -2.37 -5.79
C ASP A 163 -13.26 -1.14 -6.62
N ALA A 164 -13.41 -1.23 -7.94
CA ALA A 164 -13.03 -0.15 -8.85
C ALA A 164 -13.69 1.22 -8.53
N PRO A 165 -14.99 1.30 -8.18
CA PRO A 165 -15.58 2.57 -7.74
C PRO A 165 -14.88 3.20 -6.52
N THR A 166 -14.53 2.41 -5.50
CA THR A 166 -13.79 2.90 -4.33
C THR A 166 -12.39 3.36 -4.73
N LEU A 167 -11.66 2.57 -5.53
CA LEU A 167 -10.31 2.91 -5.97
C LEU A 167 -10.29 4.22 -6.78
N ASN A 168 -11.21 4.36 -7.73
CA ASN A 168 -11.36 5.58 -8.51
C ASN A 168 -11.67 6.78 -7.62
N TYR A 169 -12.56 6.61 -6.64
CA TYR A 169 -12.94 7.70 -5.74
C TYR A 169 -11.76 8.21 -4.90
N VAL A 170 -10.94 7.31 -4.35
CA VAL A 170 -9.76 7.73 -3.56
C VAL A 170 -8.64 8.29 -4.44
N ALA A 171 -8.51 7.81 -5.67
CA ALA A 171 -7.58 8.39 -6.64
C ALA A 171 -8.01 9.82 -7.02
N ASP A 172 -9.25 9.99 -7.48
CA ASP A 172 -9.75 11.27 -8.02
C ASP A 172 -9.89 12.35 -6.95
N LYS A 173 -10.41 12.00 -5.76
CA LYS A 173 -10.70 12.98 -4.70
C LYS A 173 -9.52 13.24 -3.77
N TYR A 174 -8.75 12.20 -3.44
CA TYR A 174 -7.70 12.27 -2.44
C TYR A 174 -6.27 12.20 -3.01
N GLY A 175 -6.13 11.93 -4.31
CA GLY A 175 -4.84 11.93 -4.99
C GLY A 175 -3.99 10.68 -4.71
N VAL A 176 -4.63 9.57 -4.33
CA VAL A 176 -3.96 8.27 -4.19
C VAL A 176 -3.43 7.83 -5.56
N THR A 177 -2.15 7.47 -5.64
CA THR A 177 -1.49 7.10 -6.91
C THR A 177 -0.99 5.66 -6.96
N ALA A 178 -0.97 4.97 -5.82
CA ALA A 178 -0.56 3.57 -5.73
C ALA A 178 -1.58 2.76 -4.93
N ALA A 179 -1.84 1.52 -5.37
CA ALA A 179 -2.69 0.58 -4.67
C ALA A 179 -2.09 -0.83 -4.70
N CYS A 180 -2.12 -1.53 -3.57
CA CYS A 180 -1.80 -2.95 -3.50
C CYS A 180 -3.03 -3.79 -3.14
N ILE A 181 -3.21 -4.91 -3.83
CA ILE A 181 -4.32 -5.85 -3.62
C ILE A 181 -3.83 -7.29 -3.57
N CYS A 182 -4.67 -8.19 -3.06
CA CYS A 182 -4.48 -9.61 -3.31
C CYS A 182 -4.89 -9.92 -4.76
N LYS A 183 -4.00 -10.56 -5.53
CA LYS A 183 -4.27 -10.85 -6.95
C LYS A 183 -5.21 -12.04 -7.11
N ASP A 184 -4.84 -13.16 -6.47
CA ASP A 184 -5.56 -14.43 -6.50
C ASP A 184 -5.40 -15.11 -5.13
N GLN A 185 -6.50 -15.65 -4.58
CA GLN A 185 -6.54 -16.36 -3.31
C GLN A 185 -7.66 -17.40 -3.36
N ASN A 186 -7.40 -18.61 -2.86
CA ASN A 186 -8.36 -19.69 -2.88
C ASN A 186 -8.62 -20.23 -1.47
N GLY A 187 -9.81 -19.93 -0.91
CA GLY A 187 -10.28 -20.51 0.35
C GLY A 187 -9.59 -19.99 1.61
N THR A 188 -8.89 -18.86 1.55
CA THR A 188 -8.28 -18.21 2.72
C THR A 188 -9.23 -17.13 3.27
N ASP A 189 -9.31 -17.02 4.59
CA ASP A 189 -10.18 -16.06 5.30
C ASP A 189 -11.66 -16.12 4.90
N GLY A 190 -12.13 -17.27 4.41
CA GLY A 190 -13.54 -17.51 4.09
C GLY A 190 -14.00 -17.00 2.72
N TYR A 191 -13.08 -16.58 1.84
CA TYR A 191 -13.42 -16.18 0.48
C TYR A 191 -12.38 -16.60 -0.56
N THR A 192 -12.80 -16.57 -1.82
CA THR A 192 -11.96 -16.84 -2.99
C THR A 192 -12.03 -15.62 -3.90
N LEU A 193 -10.87 -15.17 -4.36
CA LEU A 193 -10.73 -14.10 -5.35
C LEU A 193 -9.84 -14.59 -6.48
N TRP A 194 -10.23 -14.28 -7.72
CA TRP A 194 -9.49 -14.68 -8.91
C TRP A 194 -9.64 -13.61 -9.98
N GLY A 195 -8.58 -13.41 -10.77
CA GLY A 195 -8.62 -12.53 -11.93
C GLY A 195 -8.32 -11.07 -11.60
N GLY A 196 -7.48 -10.83 -10.59
CA GLY A 196 -6.87 -9.52 -10.38
C GLY A 196 -6.11 -9.02 -11.62
N TYR A 197 -5.83 -7.72 -11.65
CA TYR A 197 -5.14 -7.13 -12.80
C TYR A 197 -3.78 -7.81 -13.04
N TRP A 198 -3.35 -7.83 -14.30
CA TRP A 198 -2.06 -8.43 -14.65
C TRP A 198 -0.90 -7.58 -14.14
N SER A 199 -0.27 -8.01 -13.04
CA SER A 199 0.85 -7.33 -12.38
C SER A 199 2.19 -8.04 -12.63
N GLY A 200 2.60 -8.13 -13.90
CA GLY A 200 3.92 -8.66 -14.28
C GLY A 200 4.08 -10.18 -14.20
N ALA A 201 4.99 -10.70 -15.03
CA ALA A 201 5.56 -12.04 -15.03
C ALA A 201 7.08 -11.92 -14.92
#